data_AF-A0A1G1PIH7-F1
#
_entry.id   AF-A0A1G1PIH7-F1
#
_cell.length_a   1.000
_cell.length_b   1.000
_cell.length_c   1.000
_cell.angle_alpha   90.00
_cell.angle_beta   90.00
_cell.angle_gamma   90.00
#
_symmetry.space_group_name_H-M   'P 1'
#
loop_
_entity.id
_entity.type
_entity.pdbx_description
1 polymer ?
#
loop_
_entity_poly.entity_id
_entity_poly.type
_entity_poly.pdbx_seq_one_letter_code
_entity_poly.pdbx_strand_id
1 'polypeptide(L)' 'MVKALSVRLPQALTKALDQVAEVVDRPRSYLIRKAVEAYLVEYADYQVALDRLRDKDDPILSSHELKTRLGV' A
#
# COMPACT_ATOMS: atom_id res chain seq x y z
N MET A 1 17.22 -13.79 -3.73
CA MET A 1 18.32 -13.53 -2.78
C MET A 1 17.75 -12.73 -1.61
N VAL A 2 18.02 -13.10 -0.35
CA VAL A 2 17.52 -12.37 0.83
C VAL A 2 18.63 -11.44 1.35
N LYS A 3 18.29 -10.19 1.67
CA LYS A 3 19.23 -9.20 2.23
C LYS A 3 18.74 -8.72 3.59
N ALA A 4 19.63 -8.67 4.57
CA ALA A 4 19.33 -8.10 5.87
C ALA A 4 19.27 -6.57 5.79
N LEU A 5 18.28 -5.97 6.46
CA LEU A 5 18.09 -4.53 6.58
C LEU A 5 18.07 -4.17 8.07
N SER A 6 18.83 -3.16 8.46
CA SER A 6 18.82 -2.60 9.82
C SER A 6 18.26 -1.18 9.78
N VAL A 7 17.19 -0.93 10.53
CA VAL A 7 16.51 0.37 10.59
C VAL A 7 16.25 0.71 12.06
N ARG A 8 16.48 1.97 12.43
CA ARG A 8 16.12 2.48 13.75
C ARG A 8 14.65 2.87 13.77
N LEU A 9 13.90 2.32 14.72
CA LEU A 9 12.48 2.63 14.92
C LEU A 9 12.30 3.36 16.27
N PRO A 10 11.39 4.35 16.35
CA PRO A 10 11.01 4.96 17.62
C PRO A 10 10.51 3.90 18.60
N GLN A 11 10.80 4.08 19.90
CA GLN A 11 10.44 3.09 20.92
C GLN A 11 8.93 2.81 20.97
N ALA A 12 8.10 3.84 20.78
CA ALA A 12 6.65 3.70 20.73
C ALA A 12 6.19 2.80 19.57
N LEU A 13 6.83 2.92 18.40
CA LEU A 13 6.52 2.11 17.23
C LEU A 13 6.94 0.65 17.44
N THR A 14 8.10 0.42 18.06
CA THR A 14 8.52 -0.93 18.44
C THR A 14 7.52 -1.58 19.39
N LYS A 15 7.05 -0.86 20.42
CA LYS A 15 6.04 -1.39 21.35
C LYS A 15 4.73 -1.74 20.66
N ALA A 16 4.25 -0.90 19.75
CA ALA A 16 3.03 -1.18 18.98
C ALA A 16 3.21 -2.43 18.09
N LEU A 17 4.37 -2.57 17.45
CA LEU A 17 4.68 -3.75 16.63
C LEU A 17 4.71 -5.03 17.46
N ASP A 18 5.18 -4.95 18.71
CA ASP A 18 5.26 -6.09 19.65
C ASP A 18 3.87 -6.58 20.01
N GLN A 19 2.96 -5.66 20.34
CA GLN A 19 1.57 -5.98 20.65
C GLN A 19 0.87 -6.65 19.47
N VAL A 20 1.09 -6.15 18.25
CA VAL A 20 0.51 -6.80 17.06
C VAL A 20 1.12 -8.19 16.87
N ALA A 21 2.45 -8.32 16.96
CA ALA A 21 3.15 -9.59 16.81
C ALA A 21 2.63 -10.69 17.75
N GLU A 22 2.33 -10.32 19.01
CA GLU A 22 1.70 -11.22 19.99
C GLU A 22 0.30 -11.63 19.57
N VAL A 23 -0.54 -10.69 19.15
CA VAL A 23 -1.93 -10.96 18.76
C VAL A 23 -2.05 -11.86 17.54
N VAL A 24 -1.21 -11.64 16.51
CA VAL A 24 -1.22 -12.46 15.29
C VAL A 24 -0.34 -13.70 15.37
N ASP A 25 0.38 -13.92 16.48
CA ASP A 25 1.32 -15.03 16.67
C ASP A 25 2.33 -15.14 15.52
N ARG A 26 2.95 -14.00 15.16
CA ARG A 26 3.93 -13.91 14.07
C ARG A 26 5.09 -13.01 14.47
N PRO A 27 6.32 -13.31 14.04
CA PRO A 27 7.47 -12.50 14.40
C PRO A 27 7.38 -11.10 13.77
N ARG A 28 7.98 -10.11 14.43
CA ARG A 28 8.05 -8.72 13.95
C ARG A 28 8.54 -8.62 12.50
N SER A 29 9.53 -9.44 12.12
CA SER A 29 10.08 -9.49 10.77
C SER A 29 9.07 -9.94 9.71
N TYR A 30 8.11 -10.81 10.08
CA TYR A 30 7.00 -11.18 9.21
C TYR A 30 6.09 -9.97 8.95
N LEU A 31 5.70 -9.26 10.02
CA LEU A 31 4.83 -8.10 9.92
C LEU A 31 5.47 -6.95 9.14
N ILE A 32 6.73 -6.63 9.43
CA ILE A 32 7.48 -5.59 8.70
C ILE A 32 7.57 -5.94 7.22
N ARG A 33 7.91 -7.20 6.89
CA ARG A 33 7.97 -7.64 5.50
C ARG A 33 6.61 -7.47 4.81
N LYS A 34 5.52 -7.90 5.44
CA LYS A 34 4.17 -7.76 4.87
C LYS A 34 3.71 -6.32 4.72
N ALA A 35 4.04 -5.46 5.67
CA ALA A 35 3.75 -4.03 5.57
C ALA A 35 4.51 -3.38 4.41
N VAL A 36 5.78 -3.74 4.20
CA VAL A 36 6.58 -3.24 3.07
C VAL A 36 6.04 -3.77 1.74
N GLU A 37 5.71 -5.06 1.65
CA GLU A 37 5.08 -5.65 0.47
C GLU A 37 3.78 -4.90 0.11
N ALA A 38 2.89 -4.69 1.08
CA ALA A 38 1.63 -3.98 0.88
C ALA A 38 1.86 -2.52 0.45
N TYR A 39 2.74 -1.79 1.15
CA TYR A 39 3.06 -0.40 0.81
C TYR A 39 3.60 -0.25 -0.61
N LEU A 40 4.48 -1.15 -1.07
CA LEU A 40 5.03 -1.08 -2.42
C LEU A 40 3.98 -1.36 -3.49
N VAL A 41 3.05 -2.27 -3.24
CA VAL A 41 1.92 -2.54 -4.14
C VAL A 41 0.99 -1.33 -4.21
N GLU A 42 0.57 -0.80 -3.06
CA GLU A 42 -0.31 0.37 -2.99
C GLU A 42 0.35 1.61 -3.62
N TYR A 43 1.64 1.81 -3.43
CA TYR A 43 2.37 2.92 -4.04
C TYR A 43 2.38 2.83 -5.56
N ALA A 44 2.52 1.63 -6.13
CA ALA A 44 2.47 1.43 -7.57
C ALA A 44 1.09 1.78 -8.14
N ASP A 45 0.02 1.29 -7.52
CA ASP A 45 -1.36 1.60 -7.92
C ASP A 45 -1.65 3.11 -7.79
N TYR A 46 -1.17 3.73 -6.71
CA TYR A 46 -1.29 5.16 -6.48
C TYR A 46 -0.59 5.99 -7.57
N GLN A 47 0.62 5.60 -7.99
CA GLN A 47 1.32 6.30 -9.08
C GLN A 47 0.55 6.18 -10.40
N VAL A 48 0.02 4.99 -10.74
CA VAL A 48 -0.80 4.81 -11.96
C VAL A 48 -2.04 5.71 -11.92
N ALA A 49 -2.70 5.81 -10.76
CA ALA A 49 -3.86 6.70 -10.61
C ALA A 49 -3.47 8.18 -10.77
N LEU A 50 -2.32 8.58 -10.22
CA LEU A 50 -1.83 9.95 -10.32
C LEU A 50 -1.43 10.31 -11.75
N ASP A 51 -0.81 9.39 -12.48
CA ASP A 51 -0.42 9.57 -13.88
C ASP A 51 -1.67 9.77 -14.75
N ARG A 52 -2.71 8.94 -14.57
CA ARG A 52 -4.00 9.12 -15.26
C ARG A 52 -4.65 10.45 -14.92
N LEU A 53 -4.69 10.83 -13.65
CA LEU A 53 -5.25 12.11 -13.21
C LEU A 53 -4.54 13.32 -13.84
N ARG A 54 -3.24 13.19 -14.11
CA ARG A 54 -2.41 14.26 -14.68
C ARG A 54 -2.31 14.19 -16.20
N ASP A 55 -2.85 13.16 -16.83
CA ASP A 55 -2.88 13.05 -18.27
C ASP A 55 -3.91 14.03 -18.83
N LYS A 56 -3.41 15.13 -19.40
CA LYS A 56 -4.21 16.18 -20.02
C LYS A 56 -4.99 15.71 -21.26
N ASP A 57 -4.57 14.58 -21.85
CA ASP A 57 -5.18 14.00 -23.04
C ASP A 57 -6.16 12.86 -22.67
N ASP A 58 -6.33 12.55 -21.37
CA ASP A 58 -7.28 11.54 -20.88
C ASP A 58 -8.73 12.05 -21.02
N PRO A 59 -9.60 11.36 -21.79
CA PRO A 59 -10.97 11.81 -22.02
C PRO A 59 -11.81 11.82 -20.73
N ILE A 60 -12.43 12.96 -20.44
CA ILE A 60 -13.37 13.10 -19.31
C ILE A 60 -14.64 12.30 -19.61
N LEU A 61 -14.97 11.36 -18.72
CA LEU A 61 -16.21 10.59 -18.77
C LEU A 61 -17.29 11.26 -17.91
N SER A 62 -18.48 11.43 -18.47
CA SER A 62 -19.65 11.79 -17.68
C SER A 62 -20.07 10.66 -16.75
N SER A 63 -20.78 10.99 -15.67
CA SER A 63 -21.32 9.99 -14.75
C SER A 63 -22.24 8.98 -15.42
N HIS A 64 -22.93 9.36 -16.51
CA HIS A 64 -23.77 8.45 -17.28
C HIS A 64 -22.94 7.46 -18.09
N GLU A 65 -21.93 7.94 -18.83
CA GLU A 65 -21.03 7.07 -19.61
C GLU A 65 -20.25 6.10 -18.72
N LEU A 66 -19.82 6.57 -17.54
CA LEU A 66 -19.14 5.73 -16.55
C LEU A 66 -20.03 4.56 -16.09
N LYS A 67 -21.28 4.86 -15.70
CA LYS A 67 -22.27 3.85 -15.26
C LYS A 67 -22.54 2.82 -16.36
N THR A 68 -22.78 3.28 -17.58
CA THR A 68 -22.97 2.42 -18.75
C THR A 68 -21.77 1.49 -18.99
N ARG A 69 -20.53 2.00 -18.87
CA ARG A 69 -19.31 1.17 -19.02
C ARG A 69 -19.11 0.17 -17.89
N LEU A 70 -19.54 0.50 -16.67
CA LEU A 70 -19.45 -0.38 -15.50
C LEU A 70 -20.60 -1.40 -15.41
N GLY A 71 -21.62 -1.26 -16.24
CA GLY A 71 -22.79 -2.15 -16.24
C GLY A 71 -23.72 -1.96 -15.03
N VAL A 72 -23.75 -0.74 -14.48
CA VAL A 72 -24.56 -0.37 -13.29
C VAL A 72 -25.48 0.81 -13.55
#